data_AF-J9FMK6-F1
#
_entry.id   AF-J9FMK6-F1
#
_cell.length_a   1.000
_cell.length_b   1.000
_cell.length_c   1.000
_cell.angle_alpha   90.00
_cell.angle_beta   90.00
_cell.angle_gamma   90.00
#
_symmetry.space_group_name_H-M   'P 1'
#
loop_
_entity.id
_entity.type
_entity.pdbx_description
1 polymer ?
#
loop_
_entity_poly.entity_id
_entity_poly.type
_entity_poly.pdbx_seq_one_letter_code
_entity_poly.pdbx_strand_id
1 'polypeptide(L)'
;SEEYYDVTGEERPGQERPSCPAEVSISPDKSTWKVIFDSGFWCGADGEPGRELRVNRTFVWDGETFCIPAVYLCREGLVLDLCKRVEPEQIDDCLHKWELSVEKGEPDNLAWEQQEQNNPMALHVRVEAVVNGNR
;
A
#
# COMPACT_ATOMS: atom_id res chain seq x y z
N SER A 1 -24.77 15.43 -3.56
CA SER A 1 -23.95 16.62 -3.86
C SER A 1 -22.52 16.20 -3.64
N GLU A 2 -21.76 16.08 -4.72
CA GLU A 2 -20.34 15.69 -4.71
C GLU A 2 -19.53 16.98 -4.54
N GLU A 3 -18.89 17.16 -3.38
CA GLU A 3 -17.95 18.26 -3.18
C GLU A 3 -16.53 17.70 -3.30
N TYR A 4 -15.93 17.98 -4.45
CA TYR A 4 -14.54 17.71 -4.78
C TYR A 4 -13.66 18.81 -4.15
N TYR A 5 -12.75 18.46 -3.24
CA TYR A 5 -11.81 19.43 -2.69
C TYR A 5 -10.63 19.64 -3.64
N ASP A 6 -10.49 20.89 -4.09
CA ASP A 6 -9.31 21.41 -4.80
C ASP A 6 -8.20 21.66 -3.76
N VAL A 7 -7.15 20.84 -3.78
CA VAL A 7 -6.01 20.97 -2.87
C VAL A 7 -4.98 21.90 -3.50
N THR A 8 -5.28 23.20 -3.56
CA THR A 8 -4.23 24.21 -3.80
C THR A 8 -3.49 24.45 -2.50
N GLY A 9 -2.54 23.55 -2.17
CA GLY A 9 -1.59 23.78 -1.08
C GLY A 9 -0.63 24.92 -1.45
N GLU A 10 -0.61 25.97 -0.65
CA GLU A 10 0.37 27.06 -0.76
C GLU A 10 1.80 26.52 -0.65
N GLU A 11 2.65 26.87 -1.61
CA GLU A 11 4.05 26.42 -1.69
C GLU A 11 4.91 27.10 -0.61
N ARG A 12 5.60 26.30 0.21
CA ARG A 12 6.68 26.79 1.09
C ARG A 12 7.89 27.17 0.23
N PRO A 13 8.46 28.39 0.37
CA PRO A 13 9.58 28.82 -0.46
C PRO A 13 10.85 28.05 -0.11
N GLY A 14 11.46 27.36 -1.09
CA GLY A 14 12.81 26.82 -1.00
C GLY A 14 12.97 25.30 -1.13
N GLN A 15 11.91 24.54 -1.46
CA GLN A 15 12.02 23.11 -1.72
C GLN A 15 11.63 22.80 -3.17
N GLU A 16 12.63 22.71 -4.06
CA GLU A 16 12.41 22.24 -5.43
C GLU A 16 11.87 20.81 -5.37
N ARG A 17 10.57 20.64 -5.65
CA ARG A 17 10.01 19.32 -5.91
C ARG A 17 10.70 18.76 -7.16
N PRO A 18 11.22 17.53 -7.16
CA PRO A 18 11.64 16.91 -8.40
C PRO A 18 10.46 16.93 -9.38
N SER A 19 10.66 17.52 -10.55
CA SER A 19 9.63 17.66 -11.57
C SER A 19 9.21 16.27 -12.03
N CYS A 20 8.04 15.83 -11.56
CA CYS A 20 7.35 14.71 -12.18
C CYS A 20 7.14 15.07 -13.65
N PRO A 21 7.49 14.19 -14.62
CA PRO A 21 7.06 14.41 -15.99
C PRO A 21 5.53 14.50 -16.03
N ALA A 22 5.05 15.38 -16.90
CA ALA A 22 3.65 15.78 -17.00
C ALA A 22 2.68 14.60 -16.96
N GLU A 23 1.63 14.79 -16.15
CA GLU A 23 0.38 14.03 -16.05
C GLU A 23 0.30 12.79 -16.95
N VAL A 24 0.47 11.61 -16.36
CA VAL A 24 0.06 10.36 -16.99
C VAL A 24 -1.46 10.46 -17.20
N SER A 25 -1.88 10.68 -18.44
CA SER A 25 -3.29 10.68 -18.82
C SER A 25 -3.85 9.27 -18.65
N ILE A 26 -4.63 9.07 -17.59
CA ILE A 26 -5.34 7.81 -17.37
C ILE A 26 -6.53 7.79 -18.34
N SER A 27 -6.32 7.30 -19.56
CA SER A 27 -7.42 7.02 -20.50
C SER A 27 -8.30 5.88 -19.97
N PRO A 28 -9.63 5.91 -20.18
CA PRO A 28 -10.58 4.95 -19.59
C PRO A 28 -10.59 3.56 -20.25
N ASP A 29 -9.74 3.32 -21.25
CA ASP A 29 -9.48 1.96 -21.72
C ASP A 29 -8.80 1.21 -20.57
N LYS A 30 -9.49 0.19 -20.02
CA LYS A 30 -9.04 -0.68 -18.92
C LYS A 30 -7.53 -0.85 -18.99
N SER A 31 -6.80 -0.03 -18.22
CA SER A 31 -5.37 -0.19 -18.10
C SER A 31 -5.19 -1.54 -17.42
N THR A 32 -4.69 -2.53 -18.18
CA THR A 32 -4.32 -3.82 -17.61
C THR A 32 -3.33 -3.51 -16.49
N TRP A 33 -3.69 -3.85 -15.25
CA TRP A 33 -2.84 -3.64 -14.08
C TRP A 33 -1.44 -4.20 -14.35
N LYS A 34 -0.41 -3.36 -14.19
CA LYS A 34 0.99 -3.72 -14.40
C LYS A 34 1.72 -3.62 -13.07
N VAL A 35 2.37 -4.71 -12.67
CA VAL A 35 3.25 -4.73 -11.50
C VAL A 35 4.68 -4.67 -11.98
N ILE A 36 5.41 -3.65 -11.54
CA ILE A 36 6.83 -3.46 -11.86
C ILE A 36 7.61 -3.55 -10.55
N PHE A 37 8.78 -4.19 -10.61
CA PHE A 37 9.67 -4.29 -9.46
C PHE A 37 10.25 -2.92 -9.13
N ASP A 38 10.29 -2.56 -7.85
CA ASP A 38 10.86 -1.29 -7.34
C ASP A 38 10.25 0.00 -7.93
N SER A 39 9.07 -0.07 -8.55
CA SER A 39 8.32 1.13 -8.95
C SER A 39 7.51 1.66 -7.76
N GLY A 40 7.93 2.80 -7.20
CA GLY A 40 7.17 3.49 -6.16
C GLY A 40 5.86 4.09 -6.70
N PHE A 41 4.84 4.22 -5.85
CA PHE A 41 3.50 4.74 -6.21
C PHE A 41 3.51 6.15 -6.82
N TRP A 42 4.54 6.95 -6.50
CA TRP A 42 4.71 8.34 -6.93
C TRP A 42 5.71 8.49 -8.08
N CYS A 43 6.42 7.43 -8.42
CA CYS A 43 7.38 7.42 -9.51
C CYS A 43 6.69 6.79 -10.72
N GLY A 44 6.90 7.36 -11.91
CA GLY A 44 6.44 6.72 -13.14
C GLY A 44 6.87 5.25 -13.18
N ALA A 45 5.99 4.41 -13.69
CA ALA A 45 6.23 2.98 -13.80
C ALA A 45 7.21 2.71 -14.96
N ASP A 46 8.51 2.86 -14.71
CA ASP A 46 9.57 2.54 -15.65
C ASP A 46 10.02 1.09 -15.45
N GLY A 47 9.85 0.24 -16.44
CA GLY A 47 10.32 -1.15 -16.39
C GLY A 47 9.45 -2.15 -17.15
N GLU A 48 9.93 -3.38 -17.23
CA GLU A 48 9.15 -4.49 -17.77
C GLU A 48 8.19 -5.03 -16.70
N PRO A 49 6.88 -5.17 -17.01
CA PRO A 49 5.93 -5.73 -16.05
C PRO A 49 6.28 -7.18 -15.74
N GLY A 50 6.17 -7.54 -14.46
CA GLY A 50 6.35 -8.92 -14.02
C GLY A 50 5.30 -9.87 -14.59
N ARG A 51 5.69 -11.13 -14.81
CA ARG A 51 4.74 -12.18 -15.19
C ARG A 51 3.95 -12.62 -13.96
N GLU A 52 2.65 -12.39 -13.97
CA GLU A 52 1.73 -12.85 -12.92
C GLU A 52 1.72 -14.39 -12.84
N LEU A 53 1.89 -14.91 -11.63
CA LEU A 53 1.59 -16.27 -11.23
C LEU A 53 0.47 -16.22 -10.18
N ARG A 54 -0.70 -16.76 -10.53
CA ARG A 54 -1.81 -16.86 -9.58
C ARG A 54 -1.54 -17.99 -8.59
N VAL A 55 -1.41 -17.61 -7.32
CA VAL A 55 -1.09 -18.51 -6.21
C VAL A 55 -2.35 -18.86 -5.45
N ASN A 56 -3.21 -17.89 -5.15
CA ASN A 56 -4.47 -18.04 -4.40
C ASN A 56 -4.34 -18.95 -3.16
N ARG A 57 -3.31 -18.68 -2.35
CA ARG A 57 -3.03 -19.45 -1.14
C ARG A 57 -3.44 -18.69 0.10
N THR A 58 -4.21 -19.34 0.96
CA THR A 58 -4.53 -18.84 2.29
C THR A 58 -3.77 -19.63 3.34
N PHE A 59 -3.26 -18.95 4.37
CA PHE A 59 -2.57 -19.56 5.49
C PHE A 59 -2.82 -18.78 6.78
N VAL A 60 -2.53 -19.39 7.92
CA VAL A 60 -2.60 -18.74 9.23
C VAL A 60 -1.18 -18.56 9.75
N TRP A 61 -0.87 -17.36 10.21
CA TRP A 61 0.40 -17.02 10.84
C TRP A 61 0.14 -16.10 12.03
N ASP A 62 0.70 -16.44 13.19
CA ASP A 62 0.47 -15.76 14.47
C ASP A 62 -1.01 -15.54 14.84
N GLY A 63 -1.85 -16.53 14.53
CA GLY A 63 -3.30 -16.46 14.76
C GLY A 63 -4.07 -15.61 13.76
N GLU A 64 -3.38 -14.91 12.84
CA GLU A 64 -3.99 -14.09 11.80
C GLU A 64 -4.07 -14.86 10.47
N THR A 65 -5.12 -14.59 9.69
CA THR A 65 -5.30 -15.23 8.38
C THR A 65 -4.73 -14.34 7.27
N PHE A 66 -3.87 -14.91 6.44
CA PHE A 66 -3.26 -14.24 5.29
C PHE A 66 -3.65 -14.92 3.98
N CYS A 67 -3.60 -14.15 2.89
CA CYS A 67 -3.78 -14.62 1.53
C CYS A 67 -2.69 -14.06 0.62
N ILE A 68 -2.11 -14.94 -0.22
CA ILE A 68 -1.25 -14.56 -1.34
C ILE A 68 -2.05 -14.86 -2.62
N PRO A 69 -2.69 -13.86 -3.24
CA PRO A 69 -3.44 -14.07 -4.49
C PRO A 69 -2.49 -14.28 -5.66
N ALA A 70 -1.43 -13.48 -5.77
CA ALA A 70 -0.48 -13.55 -6.89
C ALA A 70 0.96 -13.26 -6.46
N VAL A 71 1.89 -13.80 -7.26
CA VAL A 71 3.32 -13.49 -7.24
C VAL A 71 3.72 -13.09 -8.66
N TYR A 72 4.50 -12.03 -8.79
CA TYR A 72 4.96 -11.51 -10.06
C TYR A 72 6.45 -11.79 -10.22
N LEU A 73 6.78 -12.54 -11.27
CA LEU A 73 8.16 -12.78 -11.66
C LEU A 73 8.64 -11.58 -12.47
N CYS A 74 9.43 -10.71 -11.85
CA CYS A 74 10.06 -9.58 -12.51
C CYS A 74 11.49 -9.96 -12.92
N ARG A 75 12.07 -9.23 -13.87
CA ARG A 75 13.46 -9.46 -14.30
C ARG A 75 14.46 -9.29 -13.14
N GLU A 76 14.18 -8.36 -12.24
CA GLU A 76 15.07 -7.94 -11.15
C GLU A 76 14.72 -8.56 -9.79
N GLY A 77 13.61 -9.31 -9.70
CA GLY A 77 13.20 -9.91 -8.44
C GLY A 77 11.75 -10.40 -8.45
N LEU A 78 11.16 -10.50 -7.26
CA LEU A 78 9.79 -10.92 -7.04
C LEU A 78 8.99 -9.78 -6.42
N VAL A 79 7.76 -9.60 -6.89
CA VAL A 79 6.73 -8.82 -6.18
C VAL A 79 5.64 -9.79 -5.77
N LEU A 80 5.10 -9.64 -4.57
CA LEU A 80 4.03 -10.48 -4.07
C LEU A 80 2.91 -9.62 -3.51
N ASP A 81 1.68 -10.04 -3.78
CA ASP A 81 0.52 -9.51 -3.08
C ASP A 81 0.39 -10.26 -1.74
N LEU A 82 0.39 -9.55 -0.63
CA LEU A 82 0.15 -10.12 0.70
C LEU A 82 -1.03 -9.41 1.35
N CYS A 83 -2.13 -10.14 1.49
CA CYS A 83 -3.35 -9.63 2.10
C CYS A 83 -3.52 -10.25 3.49
N LYS A 84 -3.70 -9.41 4.50
CA LYS A 84 -4.15 -9.81 5.83
C LYS A 84 -5.67 -9.74 5.87
N ARG A 85 -6.33 -10.78 6.40
CA ARG A 85 -7.75 -10.73 6.74
C ARG A 85 -7.90 -9.97 8.05
N VAL A 86 -8.75 -8.95 8.02
CA VAL A 86 -9.15 -8.17 9.18
C VAL A 86 -10.66 -8.25 9.26
N GLU A 87 -11.17 -8.63 10.44
CA GLU A 87 -12.61 -8.67 10.65
C GLU A 87 -13.17 -7.25 10.83
N PRO A 88 -14.39 -6.95 10.33
CA PRO A 88 -14.99 -5.61 10.44
C PRO A 88 -15.02 -5.09 11.89
N GLU A 89 -15.26 -5.96 12.86
CA GLU A 89 -15.31 -5.60 14.27
C GLU A 89 -13.96 -5.03 14.77
N GLN A 90 -12.84 -5.53 14.26
CA GLN A 90 -11.51 -5.03 14.62
C GLN A 90 -11.28 -3.61 14.07
N ILE A 91 -11.83 -3.32 12.88
CA ILE A 91 -11.79 -1.99 12.27
C ILE A 91 -12.65 -1.03 13.10
N ASP A 92 -13.86 -1.44 13.44
CA ASP A 92 -14.78 -0.64 14.25
C ASP A 92 -14.20 -0.34 15.64
N ASP A 93 -13.63 -1.34 16.31
CA ASP A 93 -12.96 -1.16 17.61
C ASP A 93 -11.80 -0.16 17.53
N CYS A 94 -11.01 -0.23 16.44
CA CYS A 94 -9.93 0.72 16.18
C CYS A 94 -10.46 2.15 15.96
N LEU A 95 -11.48 2.31 15.12
CA LEU A 95 -12.10 3.61 14.86
C LEU A 95 -12.68 4.24 16.13
N HIS A 96 -13.35 3.45 16.96
CA HIS A 96 -13.90 3.90 18.24
C HIS A 96 -12.80 4.28 19.24
N LYS A 97 -11.77 3.43 19.40
CA LYS A 97 -10.67 3.65 20.35
C LYS A 97 -9.96 4.99 20.10
N TRP A 98 -9.74 5.31 18.84
CA TRP A 98 -9.00 6.50 18.43
C TRP A 98 -9.89 7.70 18.16
N GLU A 99 -11.22 7.53 18.24
CA GLU A 99 -12.23 8.55 17.90
C GLU A 99 -11.88 9.26 16.57
N LEU A 100 -11.49 8.48 15.55
CA LEU A 100 -11.01 8.98 14.26
C LEU A 100 -12.16 9.68 13.54
N SER A 101 -12.34 10.97 13.80
CA SER A 101 -13.25 11.86 13.07
C SER A 101 -12.45 12.85 12.23
N VAL A 102 -12.97 13.17 11.05
CA VAL A 102 -12.37 14.16 10.12
C VAL A 102 -12.23 15.55 10.77
N GLU A 103 -12.97 15.82 11.85
CA GLU A 103 -12.98 17.09 12.58
C GLU A 103 -11.84 17.21 13.60
N LYS A 104 -11.23 16.09 14.01
CA LYS A 104 -10.08 16.14 14.92
C LYS A 104 -8.81 16.40 14.13
N GLY A 105 -8.09 17.44 14.53
CA GLY A 105 -6.80 17.78 13.95
C GLY A 105 -5.77 16.64 14.09
N GLU A 106 -4.60 16.82 13.48
CA GLU A 106 -3.56 15.79 13.48
C GLU A 106 -3.15 15.38 14.90
N PRO A 107 -3.06 14.07 15.19
CA PRO A 107 -2.55 13.59 16.48
C PRO A 107 -1.08 13.98 16.65
N ASP A 108 -0.64 14.09 17.90
CA ASP A 108 0.80 14.21 18.16
C ASP A 108 1.56 12.94 17.74
N ASN A 109 2.88 13.03 17.62
CA ASN A 109 3.71 11.93 17.12
C ASN A 109 3.56 10.63 17.96
N LEU A 110 3.37 10.75 19.28
CA LEU A 110 3.25 9.58 20.15
C LEU A 110 1.90 8.90 19.96
N ALA A 111 0.83 9.67 19.84
CA ALA A 111 -0.50 9.17 19.53
C ALA A 111 -0.53 8.54 18.13
N TRP A 112 0.17 9.11 17.15
CA TRP A 112 0.33 8.52 15.82
C TRP A 112 1.04 7.16 15.86
N GLU A 113 2.18 7.07 16.54
CA GLU A 113 2.92 5.80 16.66
C GLU A 113 2.08 4.72 17.33
N GLN A 114 1.33 5.07 18.38
CA GLN A 114 0.44 4.11 19.04
C GLN A 114 -0.73 3.73 18.14
N GLN A 115 -1.28 4.66 17.37
CA GLN A 115 -2.35 4.38 16.41
C GLN A 115 -1.88 3.38 15.35
N GLU A 116 -0.69 3.60 14.77
CA GLU A 116 -0.10 2.67 13.80
C GLU A 116 0.21 1.30 14.42
N GLN A 117 0.75 1.24 15.64
CA GLN A 117 1.01 -0.03 16.33
C GLN A 117 -0.26 -0.83 16.64
N ASN A 118 -1.39 -0.14 16.84
CA ASN A 118 -2.68 -0.76 17.13
C ASN A 118 -3.60 -0.85 15.90
N ASN A 119 -3.14 -0.43 14.73
CA ASN A 119 -3.93 -0.48 13.51
C ASN A 119 -4.07 -1.95 13.07
N PRO A 120 -5.30 -2.51 13.03
CA PRO A 120 -5.48 -3.92 12.68
C PRO A 120 -5.04 -4.24 11.24
N MET A 121 -4.94 -3.22 10.37
CA MET A 121 -4.46 -3.34 9.00
C MET A 121 -2.93 -3.19 8.86
N ALA A 122 -2.23 -2.79 9.92
CA ALA A 122 -0.78 -2.67 9.88
C ALA A 122 -0.14 -4.04 9.61
N LEU A 123 0.82 -4.05 8.68
CA LEU A 123 1.51 -5.25 8.23
C LEU A 123 2.97 -5.19 8.66
N HIS A 124 3.28 -5.80 9.80
CA HIS A 124 4.65 -5.89 10.32
C HIS A 124 5.29 -7.21 9.90
N VAL A 125 5.67 -7.31 8.64
CA VAL A 125 6.25 -8.53 8.06
C VAL A 125 7.69 -8.33 7.62
N ARG A 126 8.49 -9.40 7.79
CA ARG A 126 9.76 -9.55 7.09
C ARG A 126 9.59 -10.66 6.06
N VAL A 127 9.86 -10.32 4.80
CA VAL A 127 9.76 -11.27 3.69
C VAL A 127 11.18 -11.69 3.27
N GLU A 128 11.41 -13.00 3.21
CA GLU A 128 12.60 -13.61 2.62
C GLU A 128 12.14 -14.65 1.59
N ALA A 129 12.68 -14.59 0.37
CA ALA A 129 12.42 -15.59 -0.65
C ALA A 129 13.50 -16.67 -0.59
N VAL A 130 13.11 -17.95 -0.74
CA VAL A 130 14.06 -19.06 -0.80
C VAL A 130 13.77 -19.91 -2.04
N VAL A 131 14.74 -19.97 -2.95
CA VAL A 131 14.64 -20.73 -4.21
C VAL A 131 15.63 -21.88 -4.16
N ASN A 132 15.12 -23.11 -4.21
CA ASN A 132 15.94 -24.34 -4.15
C ASN A 132 16.91 -24.39 -2.95
N GLY A 133 16.53 -23.80 -1.81
CA GLY A 133 17.35 -23.73 -0.61
C GLY A 133 18.32 -22.54 -0.54
N ASN A 134 18.38 -21.71 -1.58
CA ASN A 134 19.15 -20.48 -1.59
C ASN A 134 18.25 -19.28 -1.27
N ARG A 135 18.70 -18.44 -0.35
CA ARG A 135 18.06 -17.17 0.01
C ARG A 135 18.44 -16.08 -0.98
#